data_AF-A0A497SHR0-F1
#
_entry.id   AF-A0A497SHR0-F1
#
_cell.length_a   1.000
_cell.length_b   1.000
_cell.length_c   1.000
_cell.angle_alpha   90.00
_cell.angle_beta   90.00
_cell.angle_gamma   90.00
#
_symmetry.space_group_name_H-M   'P 1'
#
loop_
_entity.id
_entity.type
_entity.pdbx_description
1 polymer ?
#
loop_
_entity_poly.entity_id
_entity_poly.type
_entity_poly.pdbx_seq_one_letter_code
_entity_poly.pdbx_strand_id
1 'polypeptide(L)'
;MQCPKCGGEAYLVDEDLVQVLENVDPPKIIAKAIYQCRSCGEKFTRLISEDLSAKKKQAEPSQPAQKAQGYPGEGIAGVSQETKDKIDNLRFF
;
A
#
# COMPACT_ATOMS: atom_id res chain seq x y z
N MET A 1 -11.29 -0.69 -0.94
CA MET A 1 -12.60 -1.03 -1.56
C MET A 1 -13.66 -0.08 -1.04
N GLN A 2 -14.63 0.33 -1.86
CA GLN A 2 -15.74 1.20 -1.44
C GLN A 2 -17.02 0.41 -1.19
N CYS A 3 -17.75 0.77 -0.13
CA CYS A 3 -19.04 0.20 0.20
C CYS A 3 -20.09 0.61 -0.83
N PRO A 4 -20.83 -0.35 -1.43
CA PRO A 4 -21.84 -0.03 -2.45
C PRO A 4 -23.06 0.73 -1.89
N LYS A 5 -23.24 0.74 -0.56
CA LYS A 5 -24.39 1.37 0.10
C LYS A 5 -24.15 2.84 0.43
N CYS A 6 -22.97 3.19 0.96
CA CYS A 6 -22.68 4.53 1.45
C CYS A 6 -21.40 5.16 0.87
N GLY A 7 -20.68 4.46 -0.01
CA GLY A 7 -19.40 4.91 -0.56
C GLY A 7 -18.22 4.89 0.42
N GLY A 8 -18.45 4.56 1.69
CA GLY A 8 -17.42 4.52 2.72
C GLY A 8 -16.37 3.42 2.50
N GLU A 9 -15.25 3.52 3.20
CA GLU A 9 -14.17 2.54 3.13
C GLU A 9 -14.64 1.17 3.68
N ALA A 10 -14.31 0.11 2.96
CA ALA A 10 -14.57 -1.27 3.36
C ALA A 10 -13.28 -2.09 3.42
N TYR A 11 -13.21 -2.99 4.40
CA TYR A 11 -12.09 -3.90 4.64
C TYR A 11 -12.52 -5.35 4.48
N LEU A 12 -11.57 -6.22 4.12
CA LEU A 12 -11.79 -7.66 4.00
C LEU A 12 -11.96 -8.26 5.40
N VAL A 13 -13.01 -9.04 5.58
CA VAL A 13 -13.32 -9.75 6.83
C VAL A 13 -12.97 -11.21 6.71
N ASP A 14 -13.31 -11.81 5.58
CA ASP A 14 -13.20 -13.24 5.35
C ASP A 14 -13.02 -13.52 3.86
N GLU A 15 -12.31 -14.59 3.54
CA GLU A 15 -12.06 -15.03 2.17
C GLU A 15 -12.20 -16.55 2.11
N ASP A 16 -13.13 -17.01 1.28
CA ASP A 16 -13.47 -18.42 1.13
C ASP A 16 -13.20 -18.88 -0.30
N LEU A 17 -12.39 -19.94 -0.45
CA LEU A 17 -12.09 -20.54 -1.75
C LEU A 17 -13.31 -21.33 -2.23
N VAL A 18 -13.96 -20.88 -3.30
CA VAL A 18 -15.19 -21.51 -3.79
C VAL A 18 -14.86 -22.65 -4.75
N GLN A 19 -14.03 -22.37 -5.76
CA GLN A 19 -13.80 -23.33 -6.84
C GLN A 19 -12.49 -23.06 -7.57
N VAL A 20 -11.82 -24.13 -7.97
CA VAL A 20 -10.71 -24.09 -8.94
C VAL A 20 -11.24 -24.61 -10.28
N LEU A 21 -11.10 -23.80 -11.33
CA LEU A 21 -11.44 -24.16 -12.70
C LEU A 21 -10.18 -24.61 -13.41
N GLU A 22 -9.98 -25.92 -13.49
CA GLU A 22 -8.84 -26.56 -14.14
C GLU A 22 -9.05 -26.79 -15.65
N ASN A 23 -10.31 -26.77 -16.11
CA ASN A 23 -10.68 -27.00 -17.51
C ASN A 23 -10.62 -25.74 -18.39
N VAL A 24 -10.04 -24.65 -17.87
CA VAL A 24 -9.81 -23.40 -18.60
C VAL A 24 -8.31 -23.16 -18.69
N ASP A 25 -7.84 -22.65 -19.83
CA ASP A 25 -6.43 -22.27 -20.02
C ASP A 25 -6.36 -20.73 -20.14
N PRO A 26 -5.72 -20.03 -19.18
CA PRO A 26 -5.07 -20.55 -17.97
C PRO A 26 -6.06 -21.00 -16.88
N PRO A 27 -5.68 -21.93 -15.97
CA PRO A 27 -6.53 -22.33 -14.86
C PRO A 27 -6.88 -21.12 -13.99
N LYS A 28 -8.11 -21.08 -13.46
CA LYS A 28 -8.61 -19.96 -12.67
C LYS A 28 -9.03 -20.40 -11.26
N ILE A 29 -8.80 -19.55 -10.28
CA ILE A 29 -9.37 -19.66 -8.94
C ILE A 29 -10.54 -18.70 -8.82
N ILE A 30 -11.66 -19.16 -8.26
CA ILE A 30 -12.79 -18.34 -7.84
C ILE A 30 -12.83 -18.33 -6.31
N ALA A 31 -12.67 -17.14 -5.73
CA ALA A 31 -12.76 -16.90 -4.30
C ALA A 31 -13.93 -15.96 -3.99
N LYS A 32 -14.56 -16.16 -2.83
CA LYS A 32 -15.61 -15.33 -2.29
C LYS A 32 -15.02 -14.47 -1.18
N ALA A 33 -14.87 -13.18 -1.45
CA ALA A 33 -14.37 -12.21 -0.49
C ALA A 33 -15.54 -11.48 0.20
N ILE A 34 -15.57 -11.53 1.53
CA ILE A 34 -16.55 -10.84 2.35
C ILE A 34 -15.92 -9.56 2.89
N TYR A 35 -16.54 -8.43 2.60
CA TYR A 35 -16.12 -7.11 3.07
C TYR A 35 -17.11 -6.55 4.07
N GLN A 36 -16.61 -5.75 5.01
CA GLN A 36 -17.42 -4.96 5.92
C GLN A 36 -17.07 -3.48 5.79
N CYS A 37 -18.09 -2.64 5.69
CA CYS A 37 -17.91 -1.20 5.66
C CYS A 37 -17.58 -0.66 7.05
N ARG A 38 -16.56 0.20 7.15
CA ARG A 38 -16.22 0.91 8.40
C ARG A 38 -17.26 1.97 8.78
N SER A 39 -17.89 2.58 7.77
CA SER A 39 -18.80 3.73 7.98
C SER A 39 -20.21 3.31 8.38
N CYS A 40 -20.80 2.31 7.71
CA CYS A 40 -22.18 1.89 7.96
C CYS A 40 -22.33 0.47 8.51
N GLY A 41 -21.22 -0.26 8.67
CA GLY A 41 -21.22 -1.64 9.19
C GLY A 41 -21.76 -2.71 8.25
N GLU A 42 -22.26 -2.33 7.07
CA GLU A 42 -22.85 -3.23 6.09
C GLU A 42 -21.83 -4.28 5.61
N LYS A 43 -22.26 -5.54 5.56
CA LYS A 43 -21.46 -6.65 5.04
C LYS A 43 -21.90 -6.97 3.62
N PHE A 44 -20.94 -7.10 2.71
CA PHE A 44 -21.22 -7.44 1.33
C PHE A 44 -20.14 -8.36 0.78
N THR A 45 -20.51 -9.15 -0.23
CA THR A 45 -19.64 -10.14 -0.83
C THR A 45 -19.27 -9.74 -2.24
N ARG A 46 -18.04 -10.05 -2.65
CA ARG A 46 -17.64 -10.05 -4.06
C ARG A 46 -16.98 -11.36 -4.43
N LEU A 47 -17.18 -11.77 -5.68
CA LEU A 47 -16.44 -12.87 -6.29
C LEU A 47 -15.17 -12.30 -6.92
N ILE A 48 -14.05 -12.93 -6.62
CA ILE A 48 -12.74 -12.62 -7.17
C ILE A 48 -12.33 -13.81 -8.03
N SER A 49 -11.86 -13.54 -9.24
CA SER A 49 -11.29 -14.56 -10.12
C SER A 49 -9.82 -14.25 -10.36
N GLU A 50 -8.94 -15.20 -10.07
CA GLU A 50 -7.50 -15.08 -10.28
C GLU A 50 -6.98 -16.14 -11.25
N ASP A 51 -6.13 -15.74 -12.20
CA ASP A 51 -5.49 -16.64 -13.14
C ASP A 51 -4.24 -17.28 -12.50
N LEU A 52 -4.23 -18.61 -12.38
CA LEU A 52 -3.15 -19.38 -11.75
C LEU A 52 -1.87 -19.43 -12.59
N SER A 53 -1.90 -18.99 -13.85
CA SER A 53 -0.73 -18.96 -14.73
C SER A 53 0.27 -17.83 -14.40
N ALA A 54 0.01 -16.99 -13.40
CA ALA A 54 0.84 -15.84 -13.06
C ALA A 54 2.10 -16.15 -12.22
N LYS A 55 2.61 -17.39 -12.21
CA LYS A 55 3.80 -17.75 -11.43
C LYS A 55 5.02 -18.13 -12.28
N LYS A 56 5.27 -17.37 -13.35
CA LYS A 56 6.63 -17.20 -13.93
C LYS A 56 6.77 -15.84 -14.63
N LYS A 57 6.63 -14.72 -13.91
CA LYS A 57 7.43 -13.48 -14.10
C LYS A 57 6.88 -12.34 -13.21
N GLN A 58 7.82 -11.59 -12.64
CA GLN A 58 7.66 -10.30 -11.97
C GLN A 58 7.16 -10.32 -10.51
N ALA A 59 8.12 -10.63 -9.64
CA ALA A 59 8.31 -9.80 -8.45
C ALA A 59 8.86 -8.43 -8.90
N GLU A 60 8.00 -7.44 -9.05
CA GLU A 60 8.40 -6.03 -8.94
C GLU A 60 7.36 -5.32 -8.05
N PRO A 61 7.75 -4.78 -6.89
CA PRO A 61 6.86 -3.96 -6.09
C PRO A 61 6.65 -2.60 -6.78
N SER A 62 5.45 -2.39 -7.32
CA SER A 62 4.97 -1.07 -7.73
C SER A 62 4.80 -0.17 -6.50
N GLN A 63 5.74 0.76 -6.28
CA GLN A 63 5.51 1.91 -5.40
C GLN A 63 4.96 3.09 -6.24
N PRO A 64 3.88 3.76 -5.79
CA PRO A 64 3.31 4.91 -6.45
C PRO A 64 4.06 6.23 -6.14
N ALA A 65 4.02 7.10 -7.15
CA ALA A 65 4.69 8.39 -7.32
C ALA A 65 4.52 9.45 -6.23
N GLN A 66 5.51 10.35 -6.12
CA GLN A 66 5.26 11.77 -5.82
C GLN A 66 6.10 12.70 -6.71
N LYS A 67 5.42 13.74 -7.17
CA LYS A 67 5.75 14.74 -8.18
C LYS A 67 5.85 16.09 -7.46
N ALA A 68 6.94 16.84 -7.62
CA ALA A 68 7.00 18.30 -7.48
C ALA A 68 8.44 18.78 -7.84
N GLN A 69 8.66 19.54 -8.92
CA GLN A 69 8.66 21.03 -8.92
C GLN A 69 10.03 21.54 -8.44
N GLY A 70 11.01 21.82 -9.31
CA GLY A 70 11.12 23.07 -10.08
C GLY A 70 12.31 23.90 -9.55
N TYR A 71 12.95 24.65 -10.47
CA TYR A 71 13.92 25.76 -10.33
C TYR A 71 15.42 25.53 -9.97
N PRO A 72 16.31 26.41 -10.50
CA PRO A 72 17.74 26.17 -10.75
C PRO A 72 18.67 26.95 -9.79
N GLY A 73 19.96 26.62 -9.82
CA GLY A 73 21.00 27.53 -9.31
C GLY A 73 22.15 26.82 -8.60
N GLU A 74 23.10 26.32 -9.37
CA GLU A 74 24.41 25.93 -8.87
C GLU A 74 25.28 27.20 -8.80
N GLY A 75 25.62 27.64 -7.60
CA GLY A 75 26.46 28.82 -7.40
C GLY A 75 26.77 29.08 -5.93
N ILE A 76 28.07 29.26 -5.66
CA ILE A 76 28.79 29.70 -4.45
C ILE A 76 28.94 28.64 -3.32
N ALA A 77 30.12 28.10 -3.03
CA ALA A 77 31.37 28.71 -2.54
C ALA A 77 31.27 29.24 -1.09
N GLY A 78 32.05 28.62 -0.19
CA GLY A 78 32.34 29.08 1.18
C GLY A 78 32.20 27.95 2.21
N VAL A 79 33.27 27.39 2.81
CA VAL A 79 33.96 27.86 4.05
C VAL A 79 33.00 27.82 5.27
N SER A 80 33.21 27.22 6.44
CA SER A 80 34.34 26.76 7.27
C SER A 80 33.79 25.66 8.21
N GLN A 81 34.49 24.55 8.53
CA GLN A 81 35.34 24.33 9.72
C GLN A 81 35.01 25.10 11.01
N GLU A 82 35.26 24.43 12.14
CA GLU A 82 35.18 24.89 13.55
C GLU A 82 33.76 24.85 14.16
N THR A 83 33.45 24.37 15.37
CA THR A 83 34.21 23.94 16.58
C THR A 83 33.19 23.14 17.42
N LYS A 84 33.41 21.87 17.76
CA LYS A 84 34.00 21.39 19.01
C LYS A 84 33.50 22.10 20.29
N ASP A 85 33.05 21.25 21.21
CA ASP A 85 33.24 21.36 22.67
C ASP A 85 32.13 21.99 23.54
N LYS A 86 31.90 21.32 24.67
CA LYS A 86 31.18 21.72 25.90
C LYS A 86 29.65 21.65 25.92
N ILE A 87 29.16 20.45 26.26
CA ILE A 87 28.03 20.32 27.18
C ILE A 87 28.57 19.66 28.45
N ASP A 88 29.19 20.46 29.30
CA ASP A 88 29.32 20.19 30.73
C ASP A 88 29.06 21.52 31.44
N ASN A 89 27.84 21.71 31.94
CA ASN A 89 27.57 22.73 32.94
C ASN A 89 26.33 22.36 33.75
N LEU A 90 26.62 21.71 34.87
CA LEU A 90 26.16 22.01 36.22
C LEU A 90 24.67 22.22 36.52
N ARG A 91 24.26 21.45 37.54
CA ARG A 91 23.66 21.92 38.81
C ARG A 91 22.74 23.13 38.74
N PHE A 92 21.46 22.90 39.03
CA PHE A 92 20.68 23.66 40.00
C PHE A 92 19.74 22.63 40.66
N PHE A 93 20.06 22.23 41.90
CA PHE A 93 19.33 22.58 43.13
C PHE A 93 17.99 21.84 43.26
#